data_AF-A0A7J5JAN5-F1
#
_entry.id   AF-A0A7J5JAN5-F1
#
_cell.length_a   1.000
_cell.length_b   1.000
_cell.length_c   1.000
_cell.angle_alpha   90.00
_cell.angle_beta   90.00
_cell.angle_gamma   90.00
#
_symmetry.space_group_name_H-M   'P 1'
#
loop_
_entity.id
_entity.type
_entity.pdbx_description
1 polymer ?
#
loop_
_entity_poly.entity_id
_entity_poly.type
_entity_poly.pdbx_seq_one_letter_code
_entity_poly.pdbx_strand_id
1 'polypeptide(L)'
;AHLHILANRVSLSGELYKDNWIGKRATEAANGIARERNLIQSKDIGKANREEIKQAMDAVLTRMQEFDLAGFSRELEKQGFRVREARASTGKLNGYYVTSRSGTEYKASEIGKGYTLAHIEKTQKKLKYNSISRNYGNTLKPKDGGLHL
;
A
#
# COMPACT_ATOMS: atom_id res chain seq x y z
N ALA A 1 -10.45 11.59 -42.22
CA ALA A 1 -11.48 12.45 -41.62
C ALA A 1 -11.86 11.87 -40.26
N HIS A 2 -12.09 12.71 -39.24
CA HIS A 2 -12.49 12.27 -37.91
C HIS A 2 -13.79 12.99 -37.51
N LEU A 3 -14.74 12.24 -36.94
CA LEU A 3 -16.05 12.73 -36.51
C LEU A 3 -16.00 13.06 -35.01
N HIS A 4 -16.43 14.25 -34.64
CA HIS A 4 -16.59 14.65 -33.24
C HIS A 4 -18.08 14.76 -32.91
N ILE A 5 -18.54 14.03 -31.89
CA ILE A 5 -19.90 14.11 -31.36
C ILE A 5 -19.82 14.78 -29.98
N LEU A 6 -20.56 15.87 -29.80
CA LEU A 6 -20.79 16.53 -28.52
C LEU A 6 -22.23 16.24 -28.08
N ALA A 7 -22.39 15.61 -26.92
CA ALA A 7 -23.71 15.24 -26.38
C ALA A 7 -23.83 15.73 -24.94
N ASN A 8 -24.90 16.48 -24.63
CA ASN A 8 -25.19 17.02 -23.30
C ASN A 8 -26.64 16.73 -22.88
N ARG A 9 -26.87 16.65 -21.56
CA ARG A 9 -28.22 16.53 -21.01
C ARG A 9 -28.89 17.90 -21.01
N VAL A 10 -30.12 17.96 -21.51
CA VAL A 10 -30.98 19.16 -21.53
C VAL A 10 -32.11 18.98 -20.51
N SER A 11 -32.44 20.02 -19.75
CA SER A 11 -33.59 20.06 -18.85
C SER A 11 -34.90 20.16 -19.62
N LEU A 12 -36.03 19.92 -18.93
CA LEU A 12 -37.36 20.13 -19.51
C LEU A 12 -37.65 21.61 -19.84
N SER A 13 -36.89 22.55 -19.27
CA SER A 13 -36.94 23.98 -19.58
C SER A 13 -36.00 24.39 -20.71
N GLY A 14 -35.27 23.46 -21.33
CA GLY A 14 -34.33 23.74 -22.42
C GLY A 14 -32.93 24.16 -21.98
N GLU A 15 -32.64 24.13 -20.67
CA GLU A 15 -31.33 24.51 -20.13
C GLU A 15 -30.35 23.34 -20.18
N LEU A 16 -29.08 23.63 -20.52
CA LEU A 16 -28.02 22.63 -20.49
C LEU A 16 -27.59 22.33 -19.06
N TYR A 17 -27.52 21.05 -18.71
CA TYR A 17 -26.90 20.65 -17.46
C TYR A 17 -25.39 20.90 -17.53
N LYS A 18 -24.85 21.55 -16.49
CA LYS A 18 -23.40 21.62 -16.27
C LYS A 18 -22.88 20.22 -16.03
N ASP A 19 -22.14 19.68 -16.98
CA ASP A 19 -21.51 18.36 -16.98
C ASP A 19 -20.05 18.38 -16.49
N ASN A 20 -19.49 19.57 -16.26
CA ASN A 20 -18.17 19.77 -15.67
C ASN A 20 -17.91 18.81 -14.50
N TRP A 21 -16.83 18.04 -14.61
CA TRP A 21 -16.35 17.13 -13.57
C TRP A 21 -17.40 16.12 -13.07
N ILE A 22 -18.33 15.67 -13.92
CA ILE A 22 -19.43 14.78 -13.51
C ILE A 22 -18.94 13.52 -12.79
N GLY A 23 -17.84 12.91 -13.23
CA GLY A 23 -17.23 11.76 -12.54
C GLY A 23 -16.69 12.09 -11.14
N LYS A 24 -16.10 13.27 -10.96
CA LYS A 24 -15.62 13.73 -9.64
C LYS A 24 -16.79 13.99 -8.70
N ARG A 25 -17.83 14.69 -9.18
CA ARG A 25 -19.05 14.97 -8.40
C ARG A 25 -19.80 13.70 -8.03
N ALA A 26 -19.90 12.73 -8.95
CA ALA A 26 -20.47 11.42 -8.65
C ALA A 26 -19.69 10.69 -7.55
N THR A 27 -18.35 10.74 -7.61
CA THR A 27 -17.48 10.16 -6.57
C THR A 27 -17.67 10.86 -5.22
N GLU A 28 -17.75 12.19 -5.20
CA GLU A 28 -17.98 12.98 -3.98
C GLU A 28 -19.35 12.66 -3.34
N ALA A 29 -20.41 12.59 -4.15
CA ALA A 29 -21.74 12.23 -3.68
C ALA A 29 -21.78 10.81 -3.09
N ALA A 30 -21.17 9.83 -3.77
CA ALA A 30 -21.07 8.46 -3.25
C ALA A 30 -20.30 8.40 -1.92
N ASN A 31 -19.21 9.17 -1.79
CA ASN A 31 -18.46 9.29 -0.53
C ASN A 31 -19.29 9.95 0.59
N GLY A 32 -20.16 10.91 0.26
CA GLY A 32 -21.10 11.51 1.21
C GLY A 32 -22.06 10.48 1.79
N ILE A 33 -22.74 9.73 0.91
CA ILE A 33 -23.67 8.65 1.31
C ILE A 33 -22.94 7.59 2.15
N ALA A 34 -21.71 7.22 1.79
CA ALA A 34 -20.93 6.26 2.56
C ALA A 34 -20.67 6.73 4.00
N ARG A 35 -20.38 8.03 4.21
CA ARG A 35 -20.20 8.60 5.56
C ARG A 35 -21.51 8.59 6.34
N GLU A 36 -22.60 9.05 5.74
CA GLU A 36 -23.92 9.08 6.37
C GLU A 36 -24.38 7.69 6.82
N ARG A 37 -24.03 6.66 6.05
CA ARG A 37 -24.39 5.26 6.33
C ARG A 37 -23.34 4.47 7.11
N ASN A 38 -22.28 5.13 7.61
CA ASN A 38 -21.15 4.49 8.30
C ASN A 38 -20.52 3.32 7.49
N LEU A 39 -20.52 3.43 6.17
CA LEU A 39 -19.89 2.47 5.26
C LEU A 39 -18.41 2.83 5.07
N ILE A 40 -17.55 1.83 5.04
CA ILE A 40 -16.11 2.02 4.86
C ILE A 40 -15.85 2.47 3.42
N GLN A 41 -15.16 3.61 3.24
CA GLN A 41 -14.83 4.12 1.91
C GLN A 41 -13.71 3.28 1.28
N SER A 42 -13.77 3.10 -0.04
CA SER A 42 -12.74 2.37 -0.80
C SER A 42 -11.32 2.94 -0.61
N LYS A 43 -11.20 4.28 -0.44
CA LYS A 43 -9.91 4.92 -0.14
C LYS A 43 -9.33 4.51 1.21
N ASP A 44 -10.19 4.36 2.22
CA ASP A 44 -9.78 3.97 3.57
C ASP A 44 -9.39 2.50 3.61
N ILE A 45 -10.15 1.63 2.91
CA ILE A 45 -9.77 0.22 2.69
C ILE A 45 -8.41 0.14 2.01
N GLY A 46 -8.20 0.93 0.94
CA GLY A 46 -6.93 0.95 0.22
C GLY A 46 -5.75 1.47 1.06
N LYS A 47 -6.00 2.36 2.02
CA LYS A 47 -4.96 2.81 2.97
C LYS A 47 -4.65 1.70 3.99
N ALA A 48 -5.69 1.09 4.57
CA ALA A 48 -5.54 0.02 5.55
C ALA A 48 -4.82 -1.20 4.97
N ASN A 49 -5.23 -1.67 3.78
CA ASN A 49 -4.60 -2.77 3.08
C ASN A 49 -3.10 -2.53 2.85
N ARG A 50 -2.73 -1.32 2.40
CA ARG A 50 -1.33 -0.99 2.12
C ARG A 50 -0.50 -0.92 3.39
N GLU A 51 -1.05 -0.40 4.48
CA GLU A 51 -0.35 -0.37 5.77
C GLU A 51 -0.19 -1.78 6.37
N GLU A 52 -1.21 -2.63 6.27
CA GLU A 52 -1.12 -4.03 6.70
C GLU A 52 -0.06 -4.80 5.90
N ILE A 53 -0.09 -4.69 4.56
CA ILE A 53 0.93 -5.26 3.68
C ILE A 53 2.31 -4.76 4.07
N LYS A 54 2.47 -3.45 4.26
CA LYS A 54 3.74 -2.83 4.62
C LYS A 54 4.31 -3.39 5.93
N GLN A 55 3.47 -3.54 6.96
CA GLN A 55 3.88 -4.13 8.24
C GLN A 55 4.34 -5.59 8.08
N ALA A 56 3.61 -6.38 7.29
CA ALA A 56 4.01 -7.74 6.96
C ALA A 56 5.38 -7.76 6.24
N MET A 57 5.56 -6.90 5.23
CA MET A 57 6.83 -6.77 4.50
C MET A 57 7.99 -6.40 5.42
N ASP A 58 7.82 -5.42 6.31
CA ASP A 58 8.85 -5.01 7.26
C ASP A 58 9.23 -6.15 8.22
N ALA A 59 8.23 -6.89 8.72
CA ALA A 59 8.45 -8.06 9.56
C ALA A 59 9.24 -9.16 8.83
N VAL A 60 8.88 -9.46 7.58
CA VAL A 60 9.61 -10.44 6.75
C VAL A 60 11.04 -9.99 6.45
N LEU A 61 11.23 -8.74 6.04
CA LEU A 61 12.56 -8.21 5.71
C LEU A 61 13.50 -8.21 6.92
N THR A 62 12.97 -7.94 8.11
CA THR A 62 13.76 -7.89 9.35
C THR A 62 14.33 -9.27 9.72
N ARG A 63 13.54 -10.34 9.55
CA ARG A 63 13.95 -11.73 9.87
C ARG A 63 14.79 -12.40 8.79
N MET A 64 14.64 -12.01 7.53
CA MET A 64 15.42 -12.60 6.42
C MET A 64 16.90 -12.23 6.55
N GLN A 65 17.81 -13.15 6.25
CA GLN A 65 19.26 -12.87 6.27
C GLN A 65 19.65 -11.90 5.14
N GLU A 66 19.27 -12.23 3.91
CA GLU A 66 19.42 -11.39 2.73
C GLU A 66 18.10 -11.34 1.97
N PHE A 67 17.90 -10.31 1.17
CA PHE A 67 16.72 -10.20 0.34
C PHE A 67 16.85 -11.15 -0.86
N ASP A 68 15.89 -12.05 -0.97
CA ASP A 68 15.64 -12.87 -2.16
C ASP A 68 14.14 -12.80 -2.45
N LEU A 69 13.76 -12.47 -3.70
CA LEU A 69 12.36 -12.25 -4.04
C LEU A 69 11.53 -13.53 -3.87
N ALA A 70 12.08 -14.70 -4.18
CA ALA A 70 11.35 -15.97 -4.07
C ALA A 70 11.09 -16.34 -2.61
N GLY A 71 12.11 -16.25 -1.75
CA GLY A 71 12.01 -16.45 -0.32
C GLY A 71 11.08 -15.42 0.35
N PHE A 72 11.20 -14.15 -0.04
CA PHE A 72 10.34 -13.07 0.43
C PHE A 72 8.87 -13.34 0.09
N SER A 73 8.61 -13.75 -1.16
CA SER A 73 7.26 -14.09 -1.65
C SER A 73 6.64 -15.23 -0.85
N ARG A 74 7.39 -16.32 -0.65
CA ARG A 74 6.93 -17.48 0.14
C ARG A 74 6.60 -17.09 1.59
N GLU A 75 7.40 -16.24 2.19
CA GLU A 75 7.21 -15.79 3.56
C GLU A 75 6.01 -14.84 3.73
N LEU A 76 5.68 -14.04 2.72
CA LEU A 76 4.46 -13.25 2.67
C LEU A 76 3.22 -14.11 2.41
N GLU A 77 3.32 -15.12 1.55
CA GLU A 77 2.22 -16.04 1.26
C GLU A 77 1.76 -16.81 2.50
N LYS A 78 2.70 -17.23 3.37
CA LYS A 78 2.38 -17.82 4.68
C LYS A 78 1.56 -16.90 5.57
N GLN A 79 1.64 -15.58 5.38
CA GLN A 79 0.86 -14.58 6.12
C GLN A 79 -0.44 -14.20 5.39
N GLY A 80 -0.76 -14.85 4.26
CA GLY A 80 -1.95 -14.61 3.47
C GLY A 80 -1.80 -13.53 2.39
N PHE A 81 -0.57 -13.12 2.07
CA PHE A 81 -0.29 -12.11 1.04
C PHE A 81 0.40 -12.73 -0.17
N ARG A 82 -0.37 -12.94 -1.26
CA ARG A 82 0.18 -13.53 -2.49
C ARG A 82 1.04 -12.54 -3.25
N VAL A 83 2.20 -12.97 -3.72
CA VAL A 83 3.11 -12.13 -4.50
C VAL A 83 3.15 -12.60 -5.95
N ARG A 84 2.95 -11.67 -6.88
CA ARG A 84 3.02 -11.93 -8.32
C ARG A 84 4.08 -11.07 -8.96
N GLU A 85 4.99 -11.70 -9.70
CA GLU A 85 5.99 -10.98 -10.46
C GLU A 85 5.38 -10.16 -11.60
N ALA A 86 5.90 -8.96 -11.80
CA ALA A 86 5.57 -8.09 -12.92
C ALA A 86 6.68 -8.20 -13.96
N ARG A 87 6.47 -9.00 -15.01
CA ARG A 87 7.43 -9.19 -16.10
C ARG A 87 7.00 -8.43 -17.36
N ALA A 88 7.98 -7.87 -18.07
CA ALA A 88 7.77 -7.35 -19.41
C ALA A 88 7.43 -8.50 -20.39
N SER A 89 6.94 -8.17 -21.57
CA SER A 89 6.75 -9.14 -22.66
C SER A 89 8.05 -9.87 -23.04
N THR A 90 9.20 -9.25 -22.79
CA THR A 90 10.54 -9.85 -22.99
C THR A 90 10.96 -10.81 -21.88
N GLY A 91 10.12 -11.02 -20.85
CA GLY A 91 10.43 -11.84 -19.68
C GLY A 91 11.22 -11.14 -18.57
N LYS A 92 11.73 -9.92 -18.83
CA LYS A 92 12.47 -9.12 -17.84
C LYS A 92 11.58 -8.77 -16.65
N LEU A 93 12.06 -9.02 -15.44
CA LEU A 93 11.39 -8.63 -14.20
C LEU A 93 11.46 -7.11 -13.99
N ASN A 94 10.30 -6.45 -13.97
CA ASN A 94 10.17 -5.00 -13.79
C ASN A 94 9.72 -4.63 -12.37
N GLY A 95 9.09 -5.55 -11.65
CA GLY A 95 8.55 -5.30 -10.32
C GLY A 95 7.74 -6.49 -9.84
N TYR A 96 6.86 -6.25 -8.87
CA TYR A 96 5.93 -7.25 -8.35
C TYR A 96 4.70 -6.58 -7.75
N TYR A 97 3.65 -7.38 -7.60
CA TYR A 97 2.38 -7.04 -6.97
C TYR A 97 2.20 -7.87 -5.70
N VAL A 98 1.52 -7.30 -4.72
CA VAL A 98 1.10 -7.98 -3.50
C VAL A 98 -0.41 -7.95 -3.42
N THR A 99 -1.02 -9.12 -3.25
CA THR A 99 -2.47 -9.27 -3.06
C THR A 99 -2.78 -9.13 -1.58
N SER A 100 -3.60 -8.14 -1.23
CA SER A 100 -4.16 -8.01 0.13
C SER A 100 -5.10 -9.17 0.44
N ARG A 101 -5.39 -9.39 1.73
CA ARG A 101 -6.38 -10.40 2.17
C ARG A 101 -7.79 -10.15 1.63
N SER A 102 -8.10 -8.89 1.28
CA SER A 102 -9.35 -8.50 0.61
C SER A 102 -9.41 -8.88 -0.89
N GLY A 103 -8.33 -9.43 -1.45
CA GLY A 103 -8.21 -9.76 -2.88
C GLY A 103 -7.74 -8.62 -3.77
N THR A 104 -7.58 -7.40 -3.24
CA THR A 104 -7.05 -6.26 -4.01
C THR A 104 -5.54 -6.39 -4.21
N GLU A 105 -5.07 -6.29 -5.45
CA GLU A 105 -3.64 -6.23 -5.80
C GLU A 105 -3.08 -4.80 -5.73
N TYR A 106 -1.87 -4.66 -5.19
CA TYR A 106 -1.12 -3.40 -5.16
C TYR A 106 0.29 -3.61 -5.74
N LYS A 107 0.77 -2.67 -6.56
CA LYS A 107 2.19 -2.63 -6.96
C LYS A 107 3.05 -2.35 -5.73
N ALA A 108 4.23 -2.94 -5.67
CA ALA A 108 5.21 -2.63 -4.61
C ALA A 108 5.47 -1.11 -4.46
N SER A 109 5.47 -0.36 -5.57
CA SER A 109 5.63 1.10 -5.56
C SER A 109 4.47 1.85 -4.91
N GLU A 110 3.26 1.28 -4.90
CA GLU A 110 2.07 1.85 -4.25
C GLU A 110 2.06 1.61 -2.74
N ILE A 111 2.70 0.52 -2.29
CA ILE A 111 3.00 0.28 -0.87
C ILE A 111 4.06 1.27 -0.38
N GLY A 112 5.12 1.45 -1.16
CA GLY A 112 6.10 2.51 -0.93
C GLY A 112 7.36 2.35 -1.79
N LYS A 113 8.01 3.48 -2.09
CA LYS A 113 9.23 3.50 -2.93
C LYS A 113 10.33 2.56 -2.41
N GLY A 114 10.46 2.46 -1.09
CA GLY A 114 11.42 1.58 -0.41
C GLY A 114 11.22 0.08 -0.66
N TYR A 115 10.04 -0.35 -1.09
CA TYR A 115 9.73 -1.75 -1.35
C TYR A 115 9.89 -2.15 -2.81
N THR A 116 10.21 -1.21 -3.71
CA THR A 116 10.55 -1.56 -5.10
C THR A 116 11.80 -2.44 -5.15
N LEU A 117 11.93 -3.30 -6.17
CA LEU A 117 13.11 -4.16 -6.36
C LEU A 117 14.43 -3.39 -6.27
N ALA A 118 14.47 -2.17 -6.78
CA ALA A 118 15.65 -1.31 -6.76
C ALA A 118 16.04 -0.78 -5.35
N HIS A 119 15.13 -0.76 -4.38
CA HIS A 119 15.36 -0.12 -3.08
C HIS A 119 15.17 -1.07 -1.88
N ILE A 120 14.56 -2.24 -2.07
CA ILE A 120 14.15 -3.13 -0.99
C ILE A 120 15.32 -3.65 -0.14
N GLU A 121 16.47 -3.95 -0.76
CA GLU A 121 17.69 -4.32 -0.02
C GLU A 121 18.18 -3.19 0.89
N LYS A 122 18.14 -1.94 0.41
CA LYS A 122 18.51 -0.76 1.21
C LYS A 122 17.53 -0.59 2.38
N THR A 123 16.25 -0.79 2.14
CA THR A 123 15.21 -0.79 3.18
C THR A 123 15.47 -1.87 4.22
N GLN A 124 15.77 -3.10 3.79
CA GLN A 124 16.09 -4.22 4.68
C GLN A 124 17.27 -3.89 5.62
N LYS A 125 18.38 -3.39 5.06
CA LYS A 125 19.56 -2.99 5.85
C LYS A 125 19.20 -1.93 6.90
N LYS A 126 18.38 -0.94 6.53
CA LYS A 126 17.91 0.10 7.46
C LYS A 126 17.02 -0.47 8.57
N LEU A 127 16.10 -1.38 8.24
CA LEU A 127 15.22 -2.02 9.22
C LEU A 127 16.03 -2.84 10.25
N LYS A 128 17.02 -3.60 9.79
CA LYS A 128 17.91 -4.37 10.68
C LYS A 128 18.73 -3.49 11.60
N TYR A 129 19.36 -2.44 11.06
CA TYR A 129 20.09 -1.47 11.88
C TYR A 129 19.20 -0.86 12.97
N ASN A 130 17.99 -0.44 12.61
CA ASN A 130 17.02 0.13 13.55
C ASN A 130 16.53 -0.87 14.61
N SER A 131 16.38 -2.15 14.26
CA SER A 131 16.02 -3.19 15.24
C SER A 131 17.14 -3.43 16.25
N ILE A 132 18.39 -3.42 15.79
CA ILE A 132 19.57 -3.62 16.63
C ILE A 132 19.74 -2.43 17.60
N SER A 133 19.65 -1.19 17.10
CA SER A 133 19.80 0.01 17.94
C SER A 133 18.70 0.15 19.00
N ARG A 134 17.45 -0.23 18.68
CA ARG A 134 16.36 -0.28 19.67
C ARG A 134 16.61 -1.30 20.77
N ASN A 135 17.18 -2.46 20.44
CA ASN A 135 17.52 -3.47 21.43
C ASN A 135 18.60 -2.96 22.40
N TYR A 136 19.64 -2.28 21.90
CA TYR A 136 20.69 -1.70 22.75
C TYR A 136 20.21 -0.52 23.61
N GLY A 137 19.32 0.33 23.08
CA GLY A 137 18.75 1.46 23.83
C GLY A 137 17.84 1.04 25.00
N ASN A 138 17.21 -0.14 24.92
CA ASN A 138 16.37 -0.67 26.00
C ASN A 138 17.15 -1.33 27.14
N THR A 139 18.42 -1.71 26.94
CA THR A 139 19.26 -2.38 27.95
C THR A 139 19.95 -1.38 28.91
N LEU A 140 19.89 -0.07 28.63
CA LEU A 140 20.58 0.98 29.40
C LEU A 140 19.69 1.73 30.40
N LYS A 141 18.51 1.21 30.76
CA LYS A 141 17.81 1.71 31.96
C LYS A 141 18.33 0.94 33.18
N PRO A 142 19.15 1.54 34.06
CA PRO A 142 19.41 0.92 35.35
C PRO A 142 18.06 0.81 36.08
N LYS A 143 17.75 -0.38 36.59
CA LYS A 143 16.73 -0.50 37.64
C LYS A 143 17.29 0.31 38.82
N ASP A 144 16.56 1.34 39.24
CA ASP A 144 16.89 2.14 40.43
C ASP A 144 17.12 1.19 41.61
N GLY A 145 18.38 0.88 41.86
CA GLY A 145 18.86 0.23 43.06
C GLY A 145 18.97 1.29 44.12
N GLY A 146 17.98 1.33 45.03
CA GLY A 146 18.08 2.10 46.26
C GLY A 146 19.33 1.67 47.03
N LEU A 147 20.31 2.56 47.13
CA LEU A 147 21.39 2.46 48.09
C LEU A 147 20.90 3.13 49.38
N HIS A 148 20.45 2.31 50.32
CA HIS A 148 20.41 2.66 51.72
C HIS A 148 21.79 2.38 52.31
N LEU A 149 22.48 3.43 52.75
CA LEU A 149 23.37 3.44 53.91
C LEU A 149 23.18 4.78 54.63
#